data_AF-A0A2Z7CSK1-F1
#
_entry.id   AF-A0A2Z7CSK1-F1
#
_cell.length_a   1.000
_cell.length_b   1.000
_cell.length_c   1.000
_cell.angle_alpha   90.00
_cell.angle_beta   90.00
_cell.angle_gamma   90.00
#
_symmetry.space_group_name_H-M   'P 1'
#
loop_
_entity.id
_entity.type
_entity.pdbx_description
1 polymer ?
#
loop_
_entity_poly.entity_id
_entity_poly.type
_entity_poly.pdbx_seq_one_letter_code
_entity_poly.pdbx_strand_id
1 'polypeptide(L)' 'MHQVIIPLHNLKAVNSSASKLNQAEKYIQIISVDNHEFWFMGFLNYDSAVKHLKDALQSPHPAPH' A
#
# COMPACT_ATOMS: atom_id res chain seq x y z
N MET A 1 21.94 -4.49 3.29
CA MET A 1 20.75 -3.70 2.92
C MET A 1 19.62 -4.67 2.64
N HIS A 2 18.46 -4.53 3.30
CA HIS A 2 17.32 -5.42 3.09
C HIS A 2 16.25 -4.68 2.28
N GLN A 3 15.86 -5.25 1.14
CA GLN A 3 14.76 -4.74 0.30
C GLN A 3 13.56 -5.67 0.45
N VAL A 4 12.37 -5.08 0.66
CA VAL A 4 11.10 -5.82 0.66
C VAL A 4 10.48 -5.70 -0.72
N ILE A 5 10.15 -6.83 -1.35
CA ILE A 5 9.47 -6.89 -2.65
C ILE A 5 8.12 -7.54 -2.43
N ILE A 6 7.02 -6.85 -2.76
CA ILE A 6 5.66 -7.36 -2.67
C ILE A 6 5.12 -7.47 -4.11
N PRO A 7 4.95 -8.69 -4.64
CA PRO A 7 4.31 -8.88 -5.95
C PRO A 7 2.87 -8.35 -5.92
N LEU A 8 2.41 -7.74 -7.02
CA LEU A 8 1.04 -7.20 -7.09
C LEU A 8 -0.04 -8.27 -6.90
N HIS A 9 0.17 -9.50 -7.38
CA HIS A 9 -0.75 -10.61 -7.13
C HIS A 9 -0.81 -11.03 -5.65
N ASN A 10 0.21 -10.68 -4.88
CA ASN A 10 0.29 -10.96 -3.44
C ASN A 10 -0.26 -9.80 -2.62
N LEU A 11 -0.68 -8.69 -3.27
CA LEU A 11 -1.29 -7.52 -2.64
C LEU A 11 -2.80 -7.77 -2.48
N LYS A 12 -3.28 -7.80 -1.25
CA LYS A 12 -4.70 -8.03 -0.93
C LYS A 12 -5.46 -6.73 -0.77
N ALA A 13 -4.90 -5.76 -0.06
CA ALA A 13 -5.55 -4.48 0.19
C ALA A 13 -4.54 -3.35 0.43
N VAL A 14 -4.98 -2.14 0.10
CA VAL A 14 -4.30 -0.88 0.42
C VAL A 14 -5.27 0.02 1.14
N ASN A 15 -5.04 0.23 2.44
CA ASN A 15 -5.87 1.09 3.28
C ASN A 15 -5.12 2.37 3.63
N SER A 16 -5.78 3.50 3.43
CA SER A 16 -5.37 4.79 3.96
C SER A 16 -5.81 4.89 5.42
N SER A 17 -4.89 5.16 6.34
CA SER A 17 -5.17 5.32 7.77
C SER A 17 -4.52 6.61 8.28
N ALA A 18 -5.07 7.18 9.35
CA ALA A 18 -4.49 8.32 10.05
C ALA A 18 -4.51 8.04 11.56
N SER A 19 -3.52 8.55 12.29
CA SER A 19 -3.50 8.39 13.74
C SER A 19 -4.71 9.10 14.35
N LYS A 20 -5.36 8.40 15.29
CA LYS A 20 -6.48 8.98 16.05
C LYS A 20 -6.04 10.12 16.96
N LEU A 21 -4.76 10.10 17.36
CA LEU A 21 -4.17 11.11 18.24
C LEU A 21 -3.65 12.31 17.44
N ASN A 22 -3.20 12.09 16.20
CA ASN A 22 -2.68 13.14 15.35
C ASN A 22 -3.06 12.89 13.87
N GLN A 23 -4.01 13.67 13.37
CA GLN A 23 -4.47 13.53 11.98
C GLN A 23 -3.39 13.89 10.94
N ALA A 24 -2.32 14.59 11.33
CA ALA A 24 -1.18 14.84 10.47
C ALA A 24 -0.31 13.59 10.26
N GLU A 25 -0.36 12.62 11.16
CA GLU A 25 0.30 11.34 11.00
C GLU A 25 -0.58 10.44 10.12
N LYS A 26 -0.23 10.38 8.84
CA LYS A 26 -0.91 9.55 7.86
C LYS A 26 -0.08 8.28 7.58
N TYR A 27 -0.78 7.16 7.45
CA TYR A 27 -0.23 5.82 7.29
C TYR A 27 -0.87 5.15 6.09
N ILE A 28 -0.09 4.40 5.34
CA ILE A 28 -0.62 3.50 4.32
C ILE A 28 -0.40 2.08 4.82
N GLN A 29 -1.49 1.35 5.03
CA GLN A 29 -1.47 -0.06 5.37
C GLN A 29 -1.54 -0.87 4.08
N ILE A 30 -0.55 -1.73 3.88
CA ILE A 30 -0.53 -2.74 2.83
C ILE A 30 -0.75 -4.09 3.48
N ILE A 31 -1.77 -4.80 3.01
CA ILE A 31 -2.09 -6.16 3.46
C ILE A 31 -1.80 -7.10 2.31
N SER A 32 -1.03 -8.15 2.56
CA SER A 32 -0.80 -9.22 1.58
C SER A 32 -1.82 -10.34 1.71
N VAL A 33 -1.89 -11.21 0.70
CA VAL A 33 -2.85 -12.35 0.66
C VAL A 33 -2.62 -13.36 1.78
N ASP A 34 -1.38 -13.47 2.28
CA ASP A 34 -0.98 -14.27 3.44
C ASP A 34 -1.19 -13.54 4.79
N ASN A 35 -1.90 -12.40 4.77
CA ASN A 35 -2.25 -11.58 5.92
C ASN A 35 -1.07 -10.90 6.63
N HIS A 36 0.11 -10.78 6.01
CA HIS A 36 1.13 -9.87 6.53
C HIS A 36 0.69 -8.41 6.36
N GLU A 37 0.95 -7.60 7.38
CA GLU A 37 0.64 -6.18 7.39
C GLU A 37 1.91 -5.34 7.37
N PHE A 38 1.98 -4.44 6.39
CA PHE A 38 3.06 -3.48 6.26
C PHE A 38 2.52 -2.06 6.43
N TRP A 39 3.10 -1.33 7.38
CA TRP A 39 2.70 0.03 7.69
C TRP A 39 3.75 1.01 7.20
N PHE A 40 3.37 1.86 6.24
CA PHE A 40 4.24 2.88 5.68
C PHE A 40 3.82 4.27 6.14
N MET A 41 4.79 5.12 6.43
CA MET A 41 4.63 6.51 6.89
C MET A 41 5.62 7.44 6.19
N GLY A 42 5.55 8.74 6.49
CA GLY A 42 6.57 9.70 6.05
C GLY A 42 6.46 10.10 4.58
N PHE A 43 5.29 9.91 3.97
CA PHE A 43 5.03 10.34 2.60
C PHE A 43 4.96 11.86 2.52
N LEU A 44 5.79 12.46 1.66
CA LEU A 44 5.69 13.87 1.30
C LEU A 44 4.34 14.18 0.62
N ASN A 45 3.87 13.28 -0.25
CA ASN A 45 2.59 13.39 -0.95
C ASN A 45 1.76 12.11 -0.71
N TYR A 46 1.14 12.06 0.46
CA TYR A 46 0.36 10.92 0.92
C TYR A 46 -0.77 10.53 -0.03
N ASP A 47 -1.59 11.51 -0.44
CA ASP A 47 -2.79 11.26 -1.24
C ASP A 47 -2.46 10.68 -2.62
N SER A 48 -1.37 11.15 -3.24
CA SER A 48 -0.88 10.59 -4.50
C SER A 48 -0.35 9.17 -4.31
N ALA A 49 0.41 8.91 -3.24
CA ALA A 49 0.92 7.58 -2.93
C ALA A 49 -0.22 6.56 -2.73
N VAL A 50 -1.26 6.92 -1.97
CA VAL A 50 -2.46 6.09 -1.79
C VAL A 50 -3.13 5.81 -3.12
N LYS A 51 -3.32 6.83 -3.97
CA LYS A 51 -3.94 6.67 -5.28
C LYS A 51 -3.16 5.69 -6.15
N HIS A 52 -1.84 5.87 -6.29
CA HIS A 52 -1.00 5.00 -7.11
C HIS A 52 -0.99 3.55 -6.61
N LEU A 53 -0.97 3.33 -5.30
CA LEU A 53 -1.03 1.98 -4.73
C LEU A 53 -2.39 1.31 -4.95
N LYS A 54 -3.48 2.07 -4.85
CA LYS A 54 -4.83 1.55 -5.18
C LYS A 54 -4.98 1.26 -6.67
N ASP A 55 -4.46 2.10 -7.55
CA ASP A 55 -4.45 1.85 -8.98
C ASP A 55 -3.64 0.59 -9.31
N ALA A 56 -2.49 0.37 -8.64
CA ALA A 56 -1.70 -0.84 -8.81
C ALA A 56 -2.42 -2.11 -8.33
N LEU A 57 -3.23 -2.02 -7.27
CA LEU A 57 -4.09 -3.12 -6.80
C LEU A 57 -5.22 -3.43 -7.80
N GLN A 58 -5.77 -2.41 -8.46
CA GLN A 58 -6.89 -2.54 -9.40
C GLN A 58 -6.46 -2.84 -10.83
N SER A 59 -5.20 -2.55 -11.19
CA SER A 59 -4.66 -2.82 -12.52
C SER A 59 -4.69 -4.33 -12.76
N PRO A 60 -5.48 -4.83 -13.73
CA PRO A 60 -5.42 -6.22 -14.11
C PRO A 60 -4.01 -6.47 -14.62
N HIS A 61 -3.30 -7.44 -14.04
CA HIS A 61 -2.10 -7.96 -14.67
C HIS A 61 -2.54 -8.46 -16.07
N PRO A 62 -2.07 -7.85 -17.18
CA PRO A 62 -2.38 -8.38 -18.49
C PRO A 62 -1.78 -9.78 -18.52
N ALA A 63 -2.61 -10.79 -18.71
CA ALA A 63 -2.17 -12.17 -18.79
C ALA A 63 -1.06 -12.27 -19.85
N PRO A 64 0.07 -12.94 -19.58
CA PRO A 64 1.04 -13.21 -20.62
C PRO A 64 0.34 -14.07 -21.68
N HIS A 65 0.26 -13.54 -22.91
CA HIS A 65 -0.12 -14.29 -24.10
C HIS A 65 0.93 -15.36 -24.42
#